data_AF-A0A3D0F4E3-F1
#
_entry.id   AF-A0A3D0F4E3-F1
#
_cell.length_a   1.000
_cell.length_b   1.000
_cell.length_c   1.000
_cell.angle_alpha   90.00
_cell.angle_beta   90.00
_cell.angle_gamma   90.00
#
_symmetry.space_group_name_H-M   'P 1'
#
loop_
_entity.id
_entity.type
_entity.pdbx_description
1 polymer ?
#
loop_
_entity_poly.entity_id
_entity_poly.type
_entity_poly.pdbx_seq_one_letter_code
_entity_poly.pdbx_strand_id
1 'polypeptide(L)'
;MKKISFTLLFLVCAIGFATAQSKDVAKMLKVPDTYNRSSVTLLVLDFPGDYHYNFVRNNLKTLVFSDKYYNNNLNYITLNSPYERSYIGTNKADLILKSLKEKRVANDIVAKWYSMDSQGKMSLDLVHSRGMFNATDEAFLEAKTTKRGNAQLEDFGNRLIDMSYVVVADFYDIKSMEEAKVKDSRGWQANVQTYLYKIDFNEEIRNKIYDNWIFDEDTPEVKDSKRAALAKIEIPLVFVTTSMNTASESVSTKTTSIPLVGSKKPKTDDELMAKMIQDAYNEILYNLEMKVEDFKVITSINGVNPIRAKIGKKEGIKTDYRFFAYEYVYDEKSNLTTQKLRGVVRSTPKIADNVQVATGKSPTTEFYQTCGRRLQNGYLLQQRNDFGGELSAGYEIGEIGGIYGRLDLRMGRYVGVKALFLYIEGGYESKAYNTVTFKFTRYGGGLAKGLQLTRNSELRPYVGLGLEETKNASQVKQSTLYFKGGANLGINIKHNVQLIGGVGYYMTGDTKDENDVSYGDWDTVYDGRSGMSILAGIRIGF
;
A
#
# COMPACT_ATOMS: atom_id res chain seq x y z
N MET A 1 5.62 -47.64 29.59
CA MET A 1 4.47 -46.81 30.00
C MET A 1 4.95 -45.39 30.25
N LYS A 2 4.54 -44.44 29.38
CA LYS A 2 4.27 -43.01 29.61
C LYS A 2 4.23 -42.35 28.22
N LYS A 3 3.02 -42.22 27.68
CA LYS A 3 2.73 -41.43 26.48
C LYS A 3 2.74 -39.96 26.90
N ILE A 4 3.55 -39.13 26.25
CA ILE A 4 3.43 -37.68 26.33
C ILE A 4 2.89 -37.23 24.97
N SER A 5 1.62 -36.82 24.98
CA SER A 5 0.86 -36.37 23.83
C SER A 5 1.27 -34.94 23.47
N PHE A 6 1.59 -34.74 22.19
CA PHE A 6 1.65 -33.43 21.55
C PHE A 6 0.22 -32.91 21.37
N THR A 7 -0.11 -31.78 22.00
CA THR A 7 -1.35 -31.05 21.73
C THR A 7 -1.03 -29.86 20.84
N LEU A 8 -1.12 -30.10 19.52
CA LEU A 8 -1.17 -29.06 18.50
C LEU A 8 -2.61 -28.54 18.45
N LEU A 9 -2.86 -27.32 18.93
CA LEU A 9 -4.20 -26.74 18.91
C LEU A 9 -4.54 -26.29 17.48
N PHE A 10 -5.27 -27.17 16.79
CA PHE A 10 -6.06 -26.89 15.61
C PHE A 10 -7.14 -25.86 15.94
N LEU A 11 -7.06 -24.65 15.39
CA LEU A 11 -8.19 -23.72 15.31
C LEU A 11 -8.80 -23.84 13.90
N VAL A 12 -9.60 -24.88 13.68
CA VAL A 12 -10.42 -25.05 12.48
C VAL A 12 -11.79 -24.43 12.73
N CYS A 13 -12.12 -23.47 11.87
CA CYS A 13 -13.43 -23.10 11.34
C CYS A 13 -14.67 -23.66 12.06
N ALA A 14 -15.26 -22.84 12.91
CA ALA A 14 -16.71 -22.89 13.17
C ALA A 14 -17.39 -21.81 12.30
N ILE A 15 -17.70 -22.14 11.04
CA ILE A 15 -18.69 -21.40 10.26
C ILE A 15 -20.02 -22.12 10.49
N GLY A 16 -20.75 -21.65 11.50
CA GLY A 16 -22.13 -22.06 11.79
C GLY A 16 -23.11 -21.19 11.02
N PHE A 17 -24.08 -21.85 10.41
CA PHE A 17 -25.15 -21.33 9.56
C PHE A 17 -25.87 -20.08 10.08
N ALA A 18 -25.96 -19.05 9.23
CA ALA A 18 -26.97 -18.00 9.29
C ALA A 18 -27.66 -17.88 7.92
N THR A 19 -28.53 -18.85 7.61
CA THR A 19 -29.38 -18.81 6.41
C THR A 19 -30.63 -17.98 6.68
N ALA A 20 -30.49 -16.65 6.72
CA ALA A 20 -31.59 -15.70 6.60
C ALA A 20 -31.18 -14.26 6.19
N GLN A 21 -29.91 -13.98 5.88
CA GLN A 21 -29.43 -12.63 5.50
C GLN A 21 -28.78 -12.54 4.10
N SER A 22 -28.95 -13.54 3.23
CA SER A 22 -28.16 -13.65 1.99
C SER A 22 -28.43 -12.56 0.94
N LYS A 23 -29.62 -11.93 0.93
CA LYS A 23 -29.95 -10.90 -0.08
C LYS A 23 -29.33 -9.54 0.23
N ASP A 24 -29.27 -9.12 1.50
CA ASP A 24 -28.67 -7.84 1.90
C ASP A 24 -27.14 -7.92 1.98
N VAL A 25 -26.59 -9.06 2.39
CA VAL A 25 -25.12 -9.30 2.38
C VAL A 25 -24.58 -9.35 0.94
N ALA A 26 -25.33 -9.93 -0.01
CA ALA A 26 -24.94 -9.92 -1.43
C ALA A 26 -24.95 -8.51 -2.04
N LYS A 27 -25.81 -7.61 -1.55
CA LYS A 27 -25.85 -6.21 -1.95
C LYS A 27 -24.67 -5.41 -1.37
N MET A 28 -24.21 -5.77 -0.17
CA MET A 28 -23.03 -5.16 0.48
C MET A 28 -21.67 -5.66 -0.05
N LEU A 29 -21.62 -6.80 -0.75
CA LEU A 29 -20.39 -7.35 -1.35
C LEU A 29 -20.16 -6.94 -2.81
N LYS A 30 -21.08 -6.18 -3.42
CA LYS A 30 -20.95 -5.73 -4.81
C LYS A 30 -19.94 -4.58 -4.87
N VAL A 31 -18.89 -4.74 -5.67
CA VAL A 31 -17.98 -3.62 -5.97
C VAL A 31 -18.78 -2.47 -6.60
N PRO A 32 -18.56 -1.21 -6.19
CA PRO A 32 -19.22 -0.08 -6.81
C PRO A 32 -19.00 -0.06 -8.33
N ASP A 33 -20.01 0.37 -9.08
CA ASP A 33 -19.92 0.41 -10.55
C ASP A 33 -19.18 1.68 -11.04
N THR A 34 -18.94 2.65 -10.15
CA THR A 34 -18.30 3.94 -10.46
C THR A 34 -17.27 4.32 -9.39
N TYR A 35 -16.19 4.99 -9.81
CA TYR A 35 -15.20 5.58 -8.91
C TYR A 35 -15.50 7.05 -8.66
N ASN A 36 -15.61 7.43 -7.39
CA ASN A 36 -15.72 8.83 -6.97
C ASN A 36 -14.47 9.22 -6.21
N ARG A 37 -13.85 10.32 -6.64
CA ARG A 37 -12.62 10.82 -6.03
C ARG A 37 -12.90 11.37 -4.64
N SER A 38 -12.22 10.78 -3.67
CA SER A 38 -12.27 11.21 -2.28
C SER A 38 -11.42 12.47 -2.02
N SER A 39 -11.78 13.20 -0.98
CA SER A 39 -11.03 14.35 -0.46
C SER A 39 -10.37 13.99 0.86
N VAL A 40 -9.14 14.45 1.08
CA VAL A 40 -8.38 14.14 2.29
C VAL A 40 -7.93 15.43 2.97
N THR A 41 -8.16 15.48 4.28
CA THR A 41 -7.60 16.45 5.24
C THR A 41 -6.67 15.69 6.18
N LEU A 42 -5.39 16.07 6.22
CA LEU A 42 -4.40 15.52 7.14
C LEU A 42 -4.28 16.40 8.38
N LEU A 43 -4.35 15.77 9.55
CA LEU A 43 -4.03 16.37 10.84
C LEU A 43 -3.01 15.49 11.56
N VAL A 44 -1.93 16.07 12.06
CA VAL A 44 -0.91 15.37 12.84
C VAL A 44 -1.12 15.68 14.31
N LEU A 45 -1.19 14.66 15.15
CA LEU A 45 -1.34 14.86 16.59
C LEU A 45 -0.09 15.50 17.18
N ASP A 46 -0.32 16.56 17.93
CA ASP A 46 0.69 17.40 18.52
C ASP A 46 0.95 17.00 19.97
N PHE A 47 2.19 16.58 20.26
CA PHE A 47 2.66 16.19 21.59
C PHE A 47 3.80 17.10 22.04
N PRO A 48 3.50 18.30 22.59
CA PRO A 48 4.52 19.21 23.09
C PRO A 48 5.41 18.54 24.14
N GLY A 49 6.72 18.65 23.99
CA GLY A 49 7.70 18.08 24.92
C GLY A 49 8.07 16.62 24.68
N ASP A 50 7.40 15.94 23.73
CA ASP A 50 7.78 14.58 23.34
C ASP A 50 9.12 14.56 22.59
N TYR A 51 9.89 13.50 22.82
CA TYR A 51 11.24 13.37 22.32
C TYR A 51 11.26 13.35 20.78
N HIS A 52 12.12 14.17 20.18
CA HIS A 52 12.23 14.41 18.73
C HIS A 52 10.96 14.89 18.01
N TYR A 53 9.82 15.04 18.67
CA TYR A 53 8.57 15.45 18.02
C TYR A 53 8.66 16.86 17.41
N ASN A 54 9.45 17.76 17.99
CA ASN A 54 9.72 19.09 17.40
C ASN A 54 10.32 18.99 15.99
N PHE A 55 11.14 17.97 15.69
CA PHE A 55 11.67 17.74 14.35
C PHE A 55 10.57 17.33 13.38
N VAL A 56 9.64 16.48 13.82
CA VAL A 56 8.44 16.15 13.03
C VAL A 56 7.66 17.42 12.72
N ARG A 57 7.27 18.16 13.77
CA ARG A 57 6.49 19.41 13.65
C ARG A 57 7.12 20.41 12.68
N ASN A 58 8.43 20.65 12.79
CA ASN A 58 9.14 21.62 11.95
C ASN A 58 9.21 21.21 10.48
N ASN A 59 9.20 19.90 10.19
CA ASN A 59 9.30 19.36 8.84
C ASN A 59 7.94 19.07 8.20
N LEU A 60 6.81 19.11 8.93
CA LEU A 60 5.46 18.89 8.35
C LEU A 60 5.13 19.85 7.19
N LYS A 61 5.63 21.08 7.21
CA LYS A 61 5.42 22.08 6.14
C LYS A 61 6.03 21.69 4.79
N THR A 62 6.94 20.71 4.77
CA THR A 62 7.60 20.22 3.55
C THR A 62 6.81 19.12 2.85
N LEU A 63 5.71 18.65 3.46
CA LEU A 63 4.91 17.56 2.96
C LEU A 63 4.27 17.88 1.61
N VAL A 64 4.44 16.98 0.64
CA VAL A 64 3.79 17.03 -0.65
C VAL A 64 2.55 16.12 -0.61
N PHE A 65 1.38 16.71 -0.77
CA PHE A 65 0.10 16.00 -0.77
C PHE A 65 -0.12 15.21 -2.07
N SER A 66 -0.82 14.10 -1.96
CA SER A 66 -1.08 13.21 -3.11
C SER A 66 -2.06 13.83 -4.11
N ASP A 67 -1.70 13.80 -5.39
CA ASP A 67 -2.58 14.16 -6.52
C ASP A 67 -3.69 13.14 -6.79
N LYS A 68 -3.81 12.08 -6.00
CA LYS A 68 -4.93 11.12 -6.10
C LYS A 68 -6.21 11.65 -5.46
N TYR A 69 -6.08 12.42 -4.37
CA TYR A 69 -7.21 12.91 -3.58
C TYR A 69 -7.41 14.40 -3.83
N TYR A 70 -8.60 14.93 -3.56
CA TYR A 70 -8.72 16.37 -3.44
C TYR A 70 -8.09 16.83 -2.12
N ASN A 71 -7.29 17.89 -2.18
CA ASN A 71 -6.66 18.47 -1.02
C ASN A 71 -7.68 19.32 -0.22
N ASN A 72 -8.16 18.77 0.89
CA ASN A 72 -9.01 19.45 1.85
C ASN A 72 -8.27 19.85 3.14
N ASN A 73 -6.94 19.94 3.08
CA ASN A 73 -6.17 20.45 4.23
C ASN A 73 -6.63 21.87 4.59
N LEU A 74 -6.70 22.11 5.89
CA LEU A 74 -7.05 23.40 6.47
C LEU A 74 -5.78 24.25 6.58
N ASN A 75 -5.93 25.49 7.06
CA ASN A 75 -4.79 26.38 7.30
C ASN A 75 -3.85 25.88 8.43
N TYR A 76 -4.27 24.82 9.12
CA TYR A 76 -3.49 24.08 10.11
C TYR A 76 -3.47 22.60 9.73
N ILE A 77 -2.36 21.94 10.05
CA ILE A 77 -2.14 20.50 9.83
C ILE A 77 -1.80 19.78 11.13
N THR A 78 -1.93 20.44 12.27
CA THR A 78 -1.68 19.89 13.60
C THR A 78 -2.91 19.97 14.48
N LEU A 79 -3.05 18.99 15.38
CA LEU A 79 -4.13 18.90 16.35
C LEU A 79 -3.52 18.56 17.71
N ASN A 80 -3.69 19.43 18.71
CA ASN A 80 -3.28 19.13 20.09
C ASN A 80 -3.80 17.76 20.49
N SER A 81 -2.90 16.88 20.94
CA SER A 81 -3.30 15.54 21.32
C SER A 81 -4.31 15.58 22.48
N PRO A 82 -5.45 14.88 22.38
CA PRO A 82 -6.42 14.79 23.47
C PRO A 82 -6.02 13.79 24.56
N TYR A 83 -4.84 13.16 24.44
CA TYR A 83 -4.29 12.21 25.39
C TYR A 83 -2.77 12.34 25.50
N GLU A 84 -2.22 11.92 26.64
CA GLU A 84 -0.77 11.83 26.86
C GLU A 84 -0.17 10.57 26.22
N ARG A 85 1.15 10.55 26.01
CA ARG A 85 1.88 9.36 25.51
C ARG A 85 1.72 8.13 26.41
N SER A 86 1.63 8.37 27.73
CA SER A 86 1.41 7.36 28.76
C SER A 86 0.01 6.73 28.70
N TYR A 87 -0.90 7.27 27.88
CA TYR A 87 -2.28 6.79 27.81
C TYR A 87 -2.40 5.40 27.17
N ILE A 88 -2.86 4.44 27.98
CA ILE A 88 -3.03 3.02 27.62
C ILE A 88 -4.48 2.69 27.21
N GLY A 89 -5.41 3.66 27.32
CA GLY A 89 -6.81 3.43 26.97
C GLY A 89 -7.01 3.09 25.48
N THR A 90 -7.98 2.24 25.19
CA THR A 90 -8.27 1.74 23.83
C THR A 90 -9.18 2.66 23.01
N ASN A 91 -9.80 3.67 23.64
CA ASN A 91 -10.73 4.63 23.06
C ASN A 91 -10.05 5.90 22.48
N LYS A 92 -8.77 5.80 22.05
CA LYS A 92 -8.05 6.93 21.44
C LYS A 92 -8.81 7.54 20.25
N ALA A 93 -9.47 6.70 19.46
CA ALA A 93 -10.31 7.15 18.34
C ALA A 93 -11.47 8.05 18.81
N ASP A 94 -12.14 7.72 19.91
CA ASP A 94 -13.26 8.51 20.43
C ASP A 94 -12.78 9.85 21.02
N LEU A 95 -11.62 9.85 21.69
CA LEU A 95 -11.01 11.07 22.21
C LEU A 95 -10.63 12.04 21.08
N ILE A 96 -10.03 11.50 20.01
CA ILE A 96 -9.73 12.29 18.80
C ILE A 96 -11.01 12.79 18.15
N LEU A 97 -12.02 11.94 17.98
CA LEU A 97 -13.31 12.34 17.42
C LEU A 97 -13.95 13.48 18.22
N LYS A 98 -13.92 13.42 19.55
CA LYS A 98 -14.41 14.50 20.41
C LYS A 98 -13.64 15.80 20.16
N SER A 99 -12.31 15.74 20.09
CA SER A 99 -11.47 16.91 19.79
C SER A 99 -11.76 17.51 18.40
N LEU A 100 -11.96 16.67 17.38
CA LEU A 100 -12.34 17.10 16.03
C LEU A 100 -13.70 17.82 16.01
N LYS A 101 -14.67 17.32 16.79
CA LYS A 101 -16.00 17.93 16.94
C LYS A 101 -15.92 19.29 17.66
N GLU A 102 -15.17 19.37 18.76
CA GLU A 102 -14.96 20.62 19.50
C GLU A 102 -14.31 21.69 18.63
N LYS A 103 -13.34 21.30 17.79
CA LYS A 103 -12.71 22.19 16.80
C LYS A 103 -13.55 22.43 15.54
N ARG A 104 -14.70 21.77 15.39
CA ARG A 104 -15.61 21.89 14.23
C ARG A 104 -14.92 21.61 12.88
N VAL A 105 -13.99 20.65 12.86
CA VAL A 105 -13.17 20.33 11.67
C VAL A 105 -14.02 19.98 10.44
N ALA A 106 -15.13 19.26 10.62
CA ALA A 106 -16.03 18.93 9.52
C ALA A 106 -16.73 20.17 8.93
N ASN A 107 -17.10 21.13 9.77
CA ASN A 107 -17.65 22.41 9.33
C ASN A 107 -16.63 23.19 8.50
N ASP A 108 -15.38 23.26 8.94
CA ASP A 108 -14.31 23.92 8.19
C ASP A 108 -14.09 23.28 6.81
N ILE A 109 -14.17 21.96 6.72
CA ILE A 109 -14.02 21.23 5.46
C ILE A 109 -15.21 21.52 4.51
N VAL A 110 -16.44 21.53 5.03
CA VAL A 110 -17.63 21.85 4.22
C VAL A 110 -17.65 23.33 3.82
N ALA A 111 -17.24 24.23 4.71
CA ALA A 111 -17.01 25.64 4.38
C ALA A 111 -16.02 25.78 3.22
N LYS A 112 -14.91 25.03 3.24
CA LYS A 112 -13.96 25.00 2.12
C LYS A 112 -14.61 24.54 0.82
N TRP A 113 -15.43 23.48 0.85
CA TRP A 113 -16.16 23.00 -0.33
C TRP A 113 -17.05 24.06 -0.97
N TYR A 114 -17.74 24.86 -0.15
CA TYR A 114 -18.59 25.95 -0.59
C TYR A 114 -17.86 27.29 -0.73
N SER A 115 -16.51 27.28 -0.76
CA SER A 115 -15.68 28.49 -0.84
C SER A 115 -16.12 29.59 0.14
N MET A 116 -16.56 29.20 1.34
CA MET A 116 -17.23 30.11 2.27
C MET A 116 -16.25 31.15 2.82
N ASP A 117 -16.62 32.42 2.72
CA ASP A 117 -15.81 33.53 3.25
C ASP A 117 -16.06 33.79 4.74
N SER A 118 -15.34 34.76 5.31
CA SER A 118 -15.47 35.15 6.73
C SER A 118 -16.84 35.76 7.07
N GLN A 119 -17.63 36.15 6.07
CA GLN A 119 -18.96 36.71 6.22
C GLN A 119 -20.06 35.66 6.03
N GLY A 120 -19.70 34.41 5.70
CA GLY A 120 -20.63 33.31 5.44
C GLY A 120 -21.16 33.27 4.01
N LYS A 121 -20.66 34.11 3.09
CA LYS A 121 -21.03 34.04 1.68
C LYS A 121 -20.35 32.83 1.04
N MET A 122 -21.10 32.09 0.24
CA MET A 122 -20.66 30.83 -0.37
C MET A 122 -20.65 30.93 -1.90
N SER A 123 -19.86 30.08 -2.54
CA SER A 123 -19.87 29.85 -3.99
C SER A 123 -19.81 28.36 -4.31
N LEU A 124 -20.28 27.98 -5.50
CA LEU A 124 -20.23 26.60 -5.98
C LEU A 124 -18.99 26.32 -6.85
N ASP A 125 -18.05 27.26 -6.96
CA ASP A 125 -16.93 27.14 -7.90
C ASP A 125 -16.06 25.91 -7.64
N LEU A 126 -15.75 25.64 -6.36
CA LEU A 126 -14.96 24.47 -5.99
C LEU A 126 -15.76 23.18 -6.17
N VAL A 127 -17.07 23.20 -5.86
CA VAL A 127 -17.98 22.08 -6.10
C VAL A 127 -18.01 21.73 -7.59
N HIS A 128 -18.30 22.71 -8.44
CA HIS A 128 -18.43 22.54 -9.89
C HIS A 128 -17.12 22.09 -10.53
N SER A 129 -16.00 22.74 -10.19
CA SER A 129 -14.68 22.38 -10.74
C SER A 129 -14.28 20.95 -10.36
N ARG A 130 -14.57 20.52 -9.12
CA ARG A 130 -14.31 19.14 -8.70
C ARG A 130 -15.28 18.14 -9.34
N GLY A 131 -16.55 18.51 -9.53
CA GLY A 131 -17.51 17.70 -10.29
C GLY A 131 -17.00 17.41 -11.71
N MET A 132 -16.58 18.46 -12.42
CA MET A 132 -15.97 18.36 -13.75
C MET A 132 -14.67 17.54 -13.74
N PHE A 133 -13.81 17.77 -12.75
CA PHE A 133 -12.56 17.03 -12.64
C PHE A 133 -12.79 15.55 -12.29
N ASN A 134 -13.84 15.20 -11.54
CA ASN A 134 -14.14 13.80 -11.20
C ASN A 134 -14.68 13.00 -12.40
N ALA A 135 -15.31 13.68 -13.36
CA ALA A 135 -15.96 13.03 -14.49
C ALA A 135 -15.01 12.12 -15.27
N THR A 136 -15.53 10.95 -15.66
CA THR A 136 -14.85 10.06 -16.61
C THR A 136 -15.12 10.50 -18.04
N ASP A 137 -14.36 9.96 -19.00
CA ASP A 137 -14.64 10.19 -20.42
C ASP A 137 -16.04 9.71 -20.82
N GLU A 138 -16.50 8.59 -20.25
CA GLU A 138 -17.83 8.05 -20.50
C GLU A 138 -18.91 9.03 -20.00
N ALA A 139 -18.78 9.54 -18.78
CA ALA A 139 -19.69 10.53 -18.22
C ALA A 139 -19.68 11.85 -19.02
N PHE A 140 -18.51 12.29 -19.49
CA PHE A 140 -18.38 13.47 -20.33
C PHE A 140 -19.09 13.32 -21.68
N LEU A 141 -18.92 12.17 -22.34
CA LEU A 141 -19.57 11.87 -23.61
C LEU A 141 -21.09 11.75 -23.44
N GLU A 142 -21.57 11.13 -22.36
CA GLU A 142 -22.98 11.06 -22.02
C GLU A 142 -23.56 12.47 -21.81
N ALA A 143 -22.93 13.29 -20.96
CA ALA A 143 -23.37 14.64 -20.65
C ALA A 143 -23.56 15.51 -21.91
N LYS A 144 -22.65 15.39 -22.89
CA LYS A 144 -22.74 16.09 -24.19
C LYS A 144 -23.98 15.75 -25.02
N THR A 145 -24.59 14.59 -24.79
CA THR A 145 -25.83 14.18 -25.48
C THR A 145 -27.09 14.66 -24.76
N THR A 146 -26.97 15.16 -23.53
CA THR A 146 -28.09 15.66 -22.73
C THR A 146 -28.31 17.17 -22.93
N LYS A 147 -29.52 17.65 -22.65
CA LYS A 147 -29.82 19.10 -22.63
C LYS A 147 -29.06 19.87 -21.53
N ARG A 148 -28.67 19.19 -20.44
CA ARG A 148 -27.99 19.81 -19.30
C ARG A 148 -26.50 20.04 -19.58
N GLY A 149 -25.89 19.24 -20.46
CA GLY A 149 -24.48 19.38 -20.80
C GLY A 149 -23.57 19.27 -19.55
N ASN A 150 -22.57 20.15 -19.48
CA ASN A 150 -21.60 20.16 -18.38
C ASN A 150 -22.22 20.43 -17.01
N ALA A 151 -23.37 21.11 -16.93
CA ALA A 151 -24.03 21.38 -15.65
C ALA A 151 -24.37 20.08 -14.88
N GLN A 152 -24.62 18.98 -15.58
CA GLN A 152 -24.81 17.67 -14.95
C GLN A 152 -23.53 17.17 -14.23
N LEU A 153 -22.37 17.44 -14.81
CA LEU A 153 -21.07 17.03 -14.25
C LEU A 153 -20.63 17.97 -13.13
N GLU A 154 -20.91 19.27 -13.26
CA GLU A 154 -20.65 20.28 -12.24
C GLU A 154 -21.45 19.98 -10.96
N ASP A 155 -22.76 19.74 -11.08
CA ASP A 155 -23.63 19.39 -9.96
C ASP A 155 -23.22 18.09 -9.24
N PHE A 156 -22.55 17.18 -9.95
CA PHE A 156 -22.04 15.95 -9.35
C PHE A 156 -21.07 16.24 -8.20
N GLY A 157 -20.41 17.40 -8.21
CA GLY A 157 -19.54 17.85 -7.13
C GLY A 157 -20.21 17.83 -5.76
N ASN A 158 -21.51 18.11 -5.68
CA ASN A 158 -22.25 18.07 -4.41
C ASN A 158 -22.24 16.69 -3.75
N ARG A 159 -22.19 15.62 -4.56
CA ARG A 159 -22.08 14.23 -4.07
C ARG A 159 -20.69 13.92 -3.53
N LEU A 160 -19.66 14.64 -3.97
CA LEU A 160 -18.28 14.43 -3.55
C LEU A 160 -17.98 15.03 -2.18
N ILE A 161 -18.84 15.92 -1.66
CA ILE A 161 -18.68 16.50 -0.32
C ILE A 161 -18.70 15.39 0.74
N ASP A 162 -19.63 14.43 0.62
CA ASP A 162 -19.70 13.26 1.51
C ASP A 162 -18.48 12.33 1.36
N MET A 163 -17.73 12.42 0.26
CA MET A 163 -16.47 11.68 0.06
C MET A 163 -15.26 12.39 0.72
N SER A 164 -15.49 13.12 1.82
CA SER A 164 -14.46 13.84 2.56
C SER A 164 -14.01 13.08 3.80
N TYR A 165 -12.70 12.91 3.94
CA TYR A 165 -12.09 12.15 5.02
C TYR A 165 -11.06 12.98 5.77
N VAL A 166 -11.01 12.78 7.09
CA VAL A 166 -9.99 13.34 7.98
C VAL A 166 -9.06 12.21 8.38
N VAL A 167 -7.80 12.31 7.96
CA VAL A 167 -6.70 11.44 8.35
C VAL A 167 -6.00 12.08 9.53
N VAL A 168 -6.05 11.43 10.70
CA VAL A 168 -5.31 11.85 11.88
C VAL A 168 -4.10 10.94 12.06
N ALA A 169 -2.89 11.48 11.99
CA ALA A 169 -1.64 10.75 12.12
C ALA A 169 -0.96 11.02 13.47
N ASP A 170 -0.64 9.96 14.20
CA ASP A 170 0.06 9.98 15.48
C ASP A 170 1.45 9.35 15.28
N PHE A 171 2.50 10.17 15.20
CA PHE A 171 3.89 9.72 15.12
C PHE A 171 4.41 9.41 16.52
N TYR A 172 4.97 8.23 16.75
CA TYR A 172 5.52 7.82 18.04
C TYR A 172 6.75 6.93 17.87
N ASP A 173 7.51 6.74 18.96
CA ASP A 173 8.79 6.01 18.94
C ASP A 173 9.77 6.56 17.88
N ILE A 174 9.84 7.89 17.78
CA ILE A 174 10.71 8.61 16.84
C ILE A 174 12.15 8.45 17.32
N LYS A 175 12.99 7.82 16.49
CA LYS A 175 14.38 7.52 16.82
C LYS A 175 15.30 7.89 15.67
N SER A 176 16.48 8.39 16.00
CA SER A 176 17.59 8.40 15.06
C SER A 176 18.06 6.96 14.78
N MET A 177 18.75 6.74 13.66
CA MET A 177 19.34 5.42 13.37
C MET A 177 20.34 4.97 14.44
N GLU A 178 21.03 5.91 15.07
CA GLU A 178 21.94 5.65 16.20
C GLU A 178 21.17 5.12 17.42
N GLU A 179 20.08 5.79 17.80
CA GLU A 179 19.20 5.37 18.91
C GLU A 179 18.53 4.02 18.62
N ALA A 180 18.19 3.77 17.34
CA ALA A 180 17.68 2.49 16.86
C ALA A 180 18.76 1.40 16.76
N LYS A 181 20.02 1.71 17.08
CA LYS A 181 21.18 0.80 17.01
C LYS A 181 21.44 0.22 15.62
N VAL A 182 21.08 0.97 14.57
CA VAL A 182 21.37 0.63 13.18
C VAL A 182 22.79 1.09 12.87
N LYS A 183 23.73 0.14 12.84
CA LYS A 183 25.14 0.42 12.56
C LYS A 183 25.33 1.04 11.17
N ASP A 184 26.34 1.89 11.06
CA ASP A 184 26.81 2.46 9.79
C ASP A 184 25.73 3.25 9.02
N SER A 185 24.76 3.82 9.75
CA SER A 185 23.61 4.50 9.17
C SER A 185 23.28 5.78 9.93
N ARG A 186 22.92 6.83 9.19
CA ARG A 186 22.36 8.08 9.73
C ARG A 186 20.98 8.30 9.12
N GLY A 187 20.01 8.70 9.93
CA GLY A 187 18.64 8.91 9.50
C GLY A 187 17.65 8.78 10.65
N TRP A 188 16.38 8.58 10.30
CA TRP A 188 15.27 8.57 11.23
C TRP A 188 14.33 7.41 10.96
N GLN A 189 13.74 6.88 12.02
CA GLN A 189 12.59 5.99 11.95
C GLN A 189 11.51 6.43 12.94
N ALA A 190 10.25 6.17 12.60
CA ALA A 190 9.12 6.40 13.49
C ALA A 190 8.01 5.40 13.18
N ASN A 191 7.22 5.09 14.19
CA ASN A 191 5.94 4.43 14.00
C ASN A 191 4.83 5.48 13.85
N VAL A 192 3.81 5.15 13.07
CA VAL A 192 2.67 6.02 12.85
C VAL A 192 1.38 5.24 13.04
N GLN A 193 0.57 5.69 13.99
CA GLN A 193 -0.81 5.25 14.16
C GLN A 193 -1.71 6.22 13.40
N THR A 194 -2.54 5.70 12.51
CA THR A 194 -3.47 6.48 11.70
C THR A 194 -4.89 6.23 12.15
N TYR A 195 -5.70 7.28 12.25
CA TYR A 195 -7.14 7.20 12.45
C TYR A 195 -7.84 7.88 11.27
N LEU A 196 -8.79 7.20 10.66
CA LEU A 196 -9.59 7.75 9.58
C LEU A 196 -11.00 8.05 10.06
N TYR A 197 -11.46 9.27 9.81
CA TYR A 197 -12.83 9.69 10.00
C TYR A 197 -13.43 10.11 8.66
N LYS A 198 -14.73 9.89 8.47
CA LYS A 198 -15.50 10.35 7.31
C LYS A 198 -16.48 11.42 7.77
N ILE A 199 -16.65 12.46 6.97
CA ILE A 199 -17.76 13.40 7.14
C ILE A 199 -19.07 12.68 6.81
N ASP A 200 -20.08 12.85 7.64
CA ASP A 200 -21.46 12.42 7.33
C ASP A 200 -22.23 13.62 6.78
N PHE A 201 -22.16 13.82 5.45
CA PHE A 201 -22.79 14.96 4.78
C PHE A 201 -24.04 14.49 4.02
N ASN A 202 -25.13 14.36 4.76
CA ASN A 202 -26.41 13.93 4.22
C ASN A 202 -27.24 15.10 3.62
N GLU A 203 -28.36 14.74 3.00
CA GLU A 203 -29.27 15.68 2.36
C GLU A 203 -29.90 16.68 3.35
N GLU A 204 -30.15 16.29 4.59
CA GLU A 204 -30.71 17.20 5.60
C GLU A 204 -29.73 18.33 5.94
N ILE A 205 -28.45 18.01 6.15
CA ILE A 205 -27.40 19.01 6.42
C ILE A 205 -27.23 19.92 5.21
N ARG A 206 -27.21 19.33 4.00
CA ARG A 206 -27.12 20.08 2.75
C ARG A 206 -28.27 21.08 2.62
N ASN A 207 -29.51 20.65 2.87
CA ASN A 207 -30.68 21.51 2.79
C ASN A 207 -30.60 22.65 3.82
N LYS A 208 -30.18 22.37 5.07
CA LYS A 208 -29.95 23.42 6.08
C LYS A 208 -28.95 24.48 5.61
N ILE A 209 -27.90 24.09 4.87
CA ILE A 209 -26.94 25.05 4.32
C ILE A 209 -27.58 25.87 3.20
N TYR A 210 -28.27 25.23 2.25
CA TYR A 210 -28.94 25.94 1.15
C TYR A 210 -30.06 26.87 1.60
N ASP A 211 -30.85 26.47 2.61
CA ASP A 211 -31.92 27.30 3.19
C ASP A 211 -31.35 28.58 3.84
N ASN A 212 -30.08 28.54 4.27
CA ASN A 212 -29.37 29.67 4.86
C ASN A 212 -28.33 30.28 3.91
N TRP A 213 -28.49 30.08 2.60
CA TRP A 213 -27.61 30.68 1.61
C TRP A 213 -27.72 32.21 1.63
N ILE A 214 -26.58 32.89 1.75
CA ILE A 214 -26.51 34.36 1.82
C ILE A 214 -26.37 34.93 0.40
N PHE A 215 -27.35 35.74 -0.01
CA PHE A 215 -27.35 36.43 -1.30
C PHE A 215 -26.93 37.89 -1.17
N ASP A 216 -26.48 38.49 -2.28
CA ASP A 216 -26.00 39.88 -2.28
C ASP A 216 -27.15 40.87 -2.02
N GLU A 217 -28.35 40.54 -2.49
CA GLU A 217 -29.60 41.26 -2.33
C GLU A 217 -30.25 41.14 -0.94
N ASP A 218 -29.79 40.24 -0.07
CA ASP A 218 -30.33 40.10 1.29
C ASP A 218 -30.09 41.38 2.13
N THR A 219 -31.06 41.77 2.96
CA THR A 219 -30.89 42.88 3.92
C THR A 219 -29.84 42.53 4.98
N PRO A 220 -29.20 43.53 5.63
CA PRO A 220 -28.21 43.26 6.68
C PRO A 220 -28.73 42.32 7.79
N GLU A 221 -29.98 42.50 8.21
CA GLU A 221 -30.61 41.68 9.25
C GLU A 221 -30.80 40.22 8.82
N VAL A 222 -31.17 40.00 7.56
CA VAL A 222 -31.31 38.65 6.98
C VAL A 222 -29.94 37.98 6.87
N LYS A 223 -28.91 38.72 6.43
CA LYS A 223 -27.52 38.22 6.34
C LYS A 223 -27.02 37.78 7.71
N ASP A 224 -27.24 38.58 8.75
CA ASP A 224 -26.82 38.25 10.12
C ASP A 224 -27.58 37.05 10.70
N SER A 225 -28.89 36.95 10.43
CA SER A 225 -29.71 35.80 10.83
C SER A 225 -29.24 34.50 10.18
N LYS A 226 -29.02 34.50 8.86
CA LYS A 226 -28.50 33.36 8.11
C LYS A 226 -27.10 32.96 8.59
N ARG A 227 -26.21 33.92 8.84
CA ARG A 227 -24.88 33.66 9.41
C ARG A 227 -24.96 32.98 10.77
N ALA A 228 -25.84 33.45 11.65
CA ALA A 228 -26.05 32.84 12.96
C ALA A 228 -26.63 31.42 12.85
N ALA A 229 -27.50 31.16 11.87
CA ALA A 229 -28.03 29.83 11.59
C ALA A 229 -26.95 28.88 11.07
N LEU A 230 -26.15 29.30 10.07
CA LEU A 230 -25.02 28.54 9.54
C LEU A 230 -24.01 28.16 10.64
N ALA A 231 -23.71 29.08 11.55
CA ALA A 231 -22.80 28.83 12.67
C ALA A 231 -23.27 27.73 13.63
N LYS A 232 -24.59 27.48 13.71
CA LYS A 232 -25.20 26.46 14.57
C LYS A 232 -25.30 25.08 13.92
N ILE A 233 -25.09 24.97 12.60
CA ILE A 233 -25.14 23.69 11.92
C ILE A 233 -23.98 22.83 12.42
N GLU A 234 -24.25 21.64 12.93
CA GLU A 234 -23.23 20.67 13.29
C GLU A 234 -23.14 19.60 12.22
N ILE A 235 -21.92 19.36 11.71
CA ILE A 235 -21.67 18.35 10.70
C ILE A 235 -21.00 17.15 11.37
N PRO A 236 -21.65 15.96 11.38
CA PRO A 236 -21.09 14.81 12.07
C PRO A 236 -19.83 14.25 11.40
N LEU A 237 -18.99 13.62 12.23
CA LEU A 237 -17.85 12.81 11.82
C LEU A 237 -18.04 11.40 12.35
N VAL A 238 -17.72 10.42 11.52
CA VAL A 238 -17.82 8.98 11.85
C VAL A 238 -16.44 8.35 11.75
N PHE A 239 -16.05 7.60 12.77
CA PHE A 239 -14.82 6.80 12.72
C PHE A 239 -14.95 5.66 11.71
N VAL A 240 -13.95 5.48 10.85
CA VAL A 240 -13.96 4.48 9.79
C VAL A 240 -13.03 3.32 10.12
N THR A 241 -11.75 3.61 10.34
CA THR A 241 -10.73 2.58 10.54
C THR A 241 -9.47 3.17 11.14
N THR A 242 -8.60 2.28 11.60
CA THR A 242 -7.24 2.62 11.99
C THR A 242 -6.21 1.76 11.24
N SER A 243 -4.97 2.26 11.14
CA SER A 243 -3.83 1.51 10.60
C SER A 243 -2.55 1.91 11.32
N MET A 244 -1.57 1.01 11.30
CA MET A 244 -0.24 1.26 11.84
C MET A 244 0.77 0.98 10.73
N ASN A 245 1.79 1.82 10.66
CA ASN A 245 2.94 1.60 9.79
C ASN A 245 4.22 2.14 10.45
N THR A 246 5.35 1.64 9.98
CA THR A 246 6.67 2.17 10.32
C THR A 246 7.20 2.91 9.10
N ALA A 247 7.81 4.06 9.32
CA ALA A 247 8.52 4.81 8.31
C ALA A 247 9.98 4.93 8.71
N SER A 248 10.87 4.88 7.72
CA SER A 248 12.31 4.95 7.93
C SER A 248 12.97 5.54 6.70
N GLU A 249 13.87 6.49 6.90
CA GLU A 249 14.76 7.00 5.87
C GLU A 249 16.16 7.08 6.45
N SER A 250 17.13 6.54 5.72
CA SER A 250 18.53 6.62 6.13
C SER A 250 19.51 6.64 4.97
N VAL A 251 20.73 7.05 5.30
CA VAL A 251 21.90 7.01 4.42
C VAL A 251 23.01 6.22 5.10
N SER A 252 23.79 5.50 4.30
CA SER A 252 25.00 4.83 4.78
C SER A 252 26.04 5.87 5.19
N THR A 253 26.70 5.66 6.32
CA THR A 253 27.87 6.45 6.74
C THR A 253 29.18 5.87 6.22
N LYS A 254 29.18 4.66 5.63
CA LYS A 254 30.35 4.12 4.92
C LYS A 254 30.58 4.85 3.61
N THR A 255 31.82 5.30 3.42
CA THR A 255 32.36 5.69 2.12
C THR A 255 32.47 4.45 1.23
N THR A 256 31.60 4.35 0.21
CA THR A 256 31.80 3.37 -0.87
C THR A 256 33.05 3.73 -1.66
N SER A 257 33.99 2.78 -1.77
CA SER A 257 35.19 2.86 -2.62
C SER A 257 34.89 2.76 -4.12
N ILE A 258 33.63 2.56 -4.50
CA ILE A 258 33.17 2.57 -5.89
C ILE A 258 32.55 3.95 -6.15
N PRO A 259 33.21 4.84 -6.93
CA PRO A 259 32.64 6.12 -7.28
C PRO A 259 31.51 5.89 -8.28
N LEU A 260 30.26 5.82 -7.79
CA LEU A 260 29.11 5.94 -8.67
C LEU A 260 29.07 7.38 -9.20
N VAL A 261 29.07 7.52 -10.52
CA VAL A 261 28.98 8.80 -11.23
C VAL A 261 27.77 9.60 -10.71
N GLY A 262 28.02 10.82 -10.21
CA GLY A 262 26.99 11.76 -9.78
C GLY A 262 26.75 11.81 -8.26
N SER A 263 27.82 11.97 -7.47
CA SER A 263 27.77 12.18 -6.02
C SER A 263 26.81 13.32 -5.66
N LYS A 264 25.58 12.95 -5.26
CA LYS A 264 24.61 13.89 -4.69
C LYS A 264 25.17 14.40 -3.37
N LYS A 265 24.95 15.69 -3.09
CA LYS A 265 25.23 16.27 -1.77
C LYS A 265 24.63 15.37 -0.68
N PRO A 266 25.38 15.05 0.38
CA PRO A 266 24.85 14.23 1.47
C PRO A 266 23.65 14.96 2.09
N LYS A 267 22.54 14.22 2.26
CA LYS A 267 21.30 14.78 2.80
C LYS A 267 21.49 15.26 4.23
N THR A 268 20.91 16.38 4.64
CA THR A 268 20.90 16.84 6.04
C THR A 268 19.96 15.98 6.90
N ASP A 269 20.04 16.08 8.23
CA ASP A 269 19.10 15.39 9.12
C ASP A 269 17.65 15.85 8.91
N ASP A 270 17.43 17.13 8.62
CA ASP A 270 16.12 17.67 8.25
C ASP A 270 15.62 17.10 6.93
N GLU A 271 16.48 16.96 5.91
CA GLU A 271 16.08 16.34 4.64
C GLU A 271 15.74 14.85 4.80
N LEU A 272 16.44 14.14 5.69
CA LEU A 272 16.12 12.75 6.04
C LEU A 272 14.81 12.66 6.82
N MET A 273 14.59 13.54 7.79
CA MET A 273 13.34 13.63 8.55
C MET A 273 12.15 13.95 7.64
N ALA A 274 12.26 15.00 6.81
CA ALA A 274 11.24 15.38 5.85
C ALA A 274 10.88 14.23 4.91
N LYS A 275 11.88 13.47 4.43
CA LYS A 275 11.63 12.28 3.62
C LYS A 275 10.99 11.14 4.40
N MET A 276 11.39 10.88 5.64
CA MET A 276 10.71 9.91 6.50
C MET A 276 9.23 10.28 6.70
N ILE A 277 8.92 11.56 6.92
CA ILE A 277 7.53 12.06 7.05
C ILE A 277 6.76 11.88 5.74
N GLN A 278 7.39 12.18 4.61
CA GLN A 278 6.77 11.99 3.30
C GLN A 278 6.49 10.50 3.02
N ASP A 279 7.42 9.62 3.34
CA ASP A 279 7.26 8.18 3.17
C ASP A 279 6.19 7.64 4.12
N ALA A 280 6.12 8.14 5.37
CA ALA A 280 5.05 7.85 6.29
C ALA A 280 3.68 8.23 5.70
N TYR A 281 3.52 9.45 5.21
CA TYR A 281 2.28 9.91 4.58
C TYR A 281 1.88 9.05 3.36
N ASN A 282 2.84 8.68 2.52
CA ASN A 282 2.61 7.81 1.38
C ASN A 282 2.11 6.41 1.81
N GLU A 283 2.71 5.82 2.84
CA GLU A 283 2.30 4.51 3.37
C GLU A 283 0.95 4.58 4.10
N ILE A 284 0.65 5.69 4.79
CA ILE A 284 -0.68 5.94 5.37
C ILE A 284 -1.74 5.83 4.27
N LEU A 285 -1.60 6.60 3.19
CA LEU A 285 -2.56 6.57 2.08
C LEU A 285 -2.63 5.18 1.45
N TYR A 286 -1.50 4.53 1.21
CA TYR A 286 -1.47 3.19 0.63
C TYR A 286 -2.22 2.15 1.49
N ASN A 287 -2.04 2.19 2.82
CA ASN A 287 -2.74 1.31 3.74
C ASN A 287 -4.24 1.59 3.79
N LEU A 288 -4.64 2.86 3.71
CA LEU A 288 -6.05 3.24 3.61
C LEU A 288 -6.67 2.73 2.30
N GLU A 289 -5.95 2.79 1.17
CA GLU A 289 -6.39 2.21 -0.12
C GLU A 289 -6.63 0.70 -0.07
N MET A 290 -5.90 -0.01 0.80
CA MET A 290 -6.13 -1.45 1.00
C MET A 290 -7.42 -1.71 1.77
N LYS A 291 -7.75 -0.85 2.75
CA LYS A 291 -8.83 -1.08 3.73
C LYS A 291 -10.16 -0.43 3.36
N VAL A 292 -10.15 0.74 2.74
CA VAL A 292 -11.33 1.58 2.49
C VAL A 292 -11.76 1.44 1.03
N GLU A 293 -12.98 1.00 0.78
CA GLU A 293 -13.48 0.79 -0.59
C GLU A 293 -13.53 2.08 -1.41
N ASP A 294 -13.88 3.21 -0.77
CA ASP A 294 -13.94 4.54 -1.42
C ASP A 294 -12.58 5.05 -1.93
N PHE A 295 -11.48 4.46 -1.46
CA PHE A 295 -10.12 4.81 -1.87
C PHE A 295 -9.61 3.92 -3.01
N LYS A 296 -10.35 2.84 -3.35
CA LYS A 296 -9.98 1.90 -4.40
C LYS A 296 -10.46 2.41 -5.74
N VAL A 297 -9.52 2.57 -6.66
CA VAL A 297 -9.81 2.99 -8.04
C VAL A 297 -10.60 1.90 -8.75
N ILE A 298 -11.68 2.30 -9.40
CA ILE A 298 -12.55 1.42 -10.18
C ILE A 298 -12.65 1.96 -11.60
N THR A 299 -12.46 1.10 -12.60
CA THR A 299 -12.54 1.47 -14.01
C THR A 299 -12.84 0.25 -14.87
N SER A 300 -13.14 0.43 -16.15
CA SER A 300 -13.34 -0.67 -17.09
C SER A 300 -12.10 -0.92 -17.95
N ILE A 301 -11.94 -2.14 -18.44
CA ILE A 301 -10.92 -2.47 -19.43
C ILE A 301 -11.34 -1.90 -20.79
N ASN A 302 -10.52 -1.00 -21.34
CA ASN A 302 -10.73 -0.39 -22.66
C ASN A 302 -10.01 -1.16 -23.79
N GLY A 303 -9.00 -1.97 -23.47
CA GLY A 303 -8.27 -2.80 -24.43
C GLY A 303 -7.61 -3.99 -23.76
N VAL A 304 -7.36 -5.07 -24.51
CA VAL A 304 -6.79 -6.34 -23.97
C VAL A 304 -5.49 -6.80 -24.63
N ASN A 305 -5.03 -6.14 -25.69
CA ASN A 305 -3.78 -6.43 -26.39
C ASN A 305 -2.98 -5.15 -26.69
N PRO A 306 -2.25 -4.57 -25.72
CA PRO A 306 -2.13 -5.00 -24.32
C PRO A 306 -3.34 -4.57 -23.47
N ILE A 307 -3.40 -5.03 -22.22
CA ILE A 307 -4.47 -4.66 -21.29
C ILE A 307 -4.33 -3.18 -20.95
N ARG A 308 -5.41 -2.40 -21.12
CA ARG A 308 -5.42 -0.94 -20.96
C ARG A 308 -6.70 -0.46 -20.29
N ALA A 309 -6.57 0.57 -19.46
CA ALA A 309 -7.68 1.27 -18.85
C ALA A 309 -7.41 2.78 -18.75
N LYS A 310 -8.46 3.60 -18.83
CA LYS A 310 -8.41 5.08 -18.74
C LYS A 310 -8.23 5.58 -17.30
N ILE A 311 -7.14 5.15 -16.68
CA ILE A 311 -6.66 5.61 -15.37
C ILE A 311 -5.15 5.86 -15.45
N GLY A 312 -4.60 6.66 -14.54
CA GLY A 312 -3.20 7.07 -14.58
C GLY A 312 -2.76 7.86 -13.34
N LYS A 313 -1.93 8.90 -13.56
CA LYS A 313 -1.42 9.74 -12.47
C LYS A 313 -2.52 10.41 -11.65
N LYS A 314 -3.65 10.77 -12.27
CA LYS A 314 -4.81 11.36 -11.58
C LYS A 314 -5.39 10.44 -10.51
N GLU A 315 -5.34 9.13 -10.74
CA GLU A 315 -5.79 8.10 -9.78
C GLU A 315 -4.66 7.60 -8.88
N GLY A 316 -3.47 8.22 -8.95
CA GLY A 316 -2.29 7.86 -8.14
C GLY A 316 -1.65 6.53 -8.50
N ILE A 317 -1.86 6.02 -9.71
CA ILE A 317 -1.34 4.71 -10.12
C ILE A 317 0.19 4.74 -10.11
N LYS A 318 0.80 3.73 -9.47
CA LYS A 318 2.25 3.44 -9.54
C LYS A 318 2.48 2.08 -10.18
N THR A 319 3.72 1.79 -10.58
CA THR A 319 4.10 0.49 -11.13
C THR A 319 3.79 -0.63 -10.14
N ASP A 320 3.33 -1.77 -10.66
CA ASP A 320 3.01 -2.99 -9.90
C ASP A 320 1.80 -2.90 -8.95
N TYR A 321 1.03 -1.81 -8.97
CA TYR A 321 -0.26 -1.75 -8.29
C TYR A 321 -1.18 -2.85 -8.81
N ARG A 322 -1.83 -3.57 -7.89
CA ARG A 322 -2.64 -4.76 -8.21
C ARG A 322 -4.10 -4.38 -8.41
N PHE A 323 -4.70 -4.97 -9.44
CA PHE A 323 -6.11 -4.83 -9.77
C PHE A 323 -6.75 -6.19 -9.98
N PHE A 324 -7.98 -6.34 -9.50
CA PHE A 324 -8.81 -7.50 -9.78
C PHE A 324 -9.75 -7.16 -10.93
N ALA A 325 -9.84 -8.05 -11.91
CA ALA A 325 -10.70 -7.91 -13.08
C ALA A 325 -11.95 -8.76 -12.89
N TYR A 326 -13.11 -8.13 -12.88
CA TYR A 326 -14.40 -8.77 -12.65
C TYR A 326 -15.29 -8.70 -13.90
N GLU A 327 -16.08 -9.76 -14.09
CA GLU A 327 -17.17 -9.80 -15.06
C GLU A 327 -18.49 -9.77 -14.28
N TYR A 328 -19.42 -8.94 -14.72
CA TYR A 328 -20.80 -8.97 -14.27
C TYR A 328 -21.59 -9.96 -15.12
N VAL A 329 -22.08 -11.03 -14.48
CA VAL A 329 -22.85 -12.07 -15.14
C VAL A 329 -24.28 -12.03 -14.61
N TYR A 330 -25.21 -11.71 -15.51
CA TYR A 330 -26.65 -11.80 -15.23
C TYR A 330 -27.07 -13.27 -15.21
N ASP A 331 -27.81 -13.65 -14.17
CA ASP A 331 -28.41 -14.97 -14.04
C ASP A 331 -29.93 -14.85 -14.20
N GLU A 332 -30.45 -15.35 -15.33
CA GLU A 332 -31.87 -15.33 -15.69
C GLU A 332 -32.75 -16.04 -14.65
N LYS A 333 -32.22 -17.05 -13.95
CA LYS A 333 -33.01 -17.83 -12.97
C LYS A 333 -33.21 -17.09 -11.66
N SER A 334 -32.18 -16.38 -11.21
CA SER A 334 -32.25 -15.60 -9.98
C SER A 334 -32.65 -14.14 -10.21
N ASN A 335 -32.65 -13.67 -11.46
CA ASN A 335 -32.82 -12.28 -11.86
C ASN A 335 -31.81 -11.34 -11.14
N LEU A 336 -30.60 -11.85 -10.89
CA LEU A 336 -29.54 -11.14 -10.18
C LEU A 336 -28.27 -11.09 -11.03
N THR A 337 -27.58 -9.95 -10.96
CA THR A 337 -26.24 -9.78 -11.55
C THR A 337 -25.18 -10.15 -10.52
N THR A 338 -24.36 -11.16 -10.83
CA THR A 338 -23.27 -11.64 -9.97
C THR A 338 -21.92 -11.17 -10.48
N GLN A 339 -21.06 -10.73 -9.56
CA GLN A 339 -19.70 -10.34 -9.89
C GLN A 339 -18.76 -11.54 -9.80
N LYS A 340 -18.05 -11.86 -10.89
CA LYS A 340 -17.12 -13.00 -10.95
C LYS A 340 -15.71 -12.53 -11.23
N LEU A 341 -14.77 -12.89 -10.35
CA LEU A 341 -13.34 -12.62 -10.57
C LEU A 341 -12.85 -13.43 -11.78
N ARG A 342 -12.33 -12.75 -12.79
CA ARG A 342 -11.81 -13.36 -14.03
C ARG A 342 -10.30 -13.33 -14.13
N GLY A 343 -9.64 -12.38 -13.48
CA GLY A 343 -8.19 -12.39 -13.39
C GLY A 343 -7.64 -11.28 -12.52
N VAL A 344 -6.32 -11.30 -12.39
CA VAL A 344 -5.54 -10.32 -11.64
C VAL A 344 -4.51 -9.71 -12.57
N VAL A 345 -4.42 -8.39 -12.55
CA VAL A 345 -3.48 -7.63 -13.35
C VAL A 345 -2.69 -6.69 -12.46
N ARG A 346 -1.52 -6.26 -12.95
CA ARG A 346 -0.70 -5.23 -12.33
C ARG A 346 -0.35 -4.15 -13.35
N SER A 347 -0.25 -2.91 -12.89
CA SER A 347 0.17 -1.78 -13.73
C SER A 347 1.63 -1.92 -14.17
N THR A 348 1.91 -1.58 -15.42
CA THR A 348 3.28 -1.47 -15.94
C THR A 348 3.85 -0.06 -15.64
N PRO A 349 5.12 0.22 -15.96
CA PRO A 349 5.68 1.56 -15.88
C PRO A 349 5.09 2.55 -16.90
N LYS A 350 4.32 2.08 -17.89
CA LYS A 350 3.62 2.94 -18.86
C LYS A 350 2.31 3.44 -18.24
N ILE A 351 2.43 4.43 -17.38
CA ILE A 351 1.34 5.05 -16.65
C ILE A 351 0.93 6.33 -17.38
N ALA A 352 -0.36 6.44 -17.69
CA ALA A 352 -0.89 7.61 -18.39
C ALA A 352 -0.80 8.88 -17.54
N ASP A 353 -0.43 9.99 -18.18
CA ASP A 353 -0.60 11.31 -17.59
C ASP A 353 -1.98 11.85 -17.97
N ASN A 354 -2.93 11.76 -17.04
CA ASN A 354 -4.33 12.11 -17.22
C ASN A 354 -4.80 13.15 -16.19
N VAL A 355 -3.90 13.95 -15.63
CA VAL A 355 -4.22 14.99 -14.63
C VAL A 355 -4.91 16.18 -15.29
N GLN A 356 -6.14 15.96 -15.75
CA GLN A 356 -6.97 16.93 -16.44
C GLN A 356 -8.46 16.56 -16.34
N VAL A 357 -9.31 17.51 -16.71
CA VAL A 357 -10.75 17.27 -16.94
C VAL A 357 -10.91 16.33 -18.14
N ALA A 358 -11.88 15.42 -18.07
CA ALA A 358 -12.15 14.46 -19.13
C ALA A 358 -12.56 15.16 -20.43
N THR A 359 -12.05 14.65 -21.56
CA THR A 359 -12.33 15.18 -22.90
C THR A 359 -12.95 14.15 -23.84
N GLY A 360 -13.16 12.91 -23.35
CA GLY A 360 -13.58 11.76 -24.15
C GLY A 360 -12.42 10.99 -24.79
N LYS A 361 -11.20 11.52 -24.72
CA LYS A 361 -9.97 10.97 -25.34
C LYS A 361 -8.83 10.84 -24.33
N SER A 362 -9.13 10.53 -23.08
CA SER A 362 -8.13 10.37 -22.03
C SER A 362 -7.15 9.22 -22.37
N PRO A 363 -5.84 9.40 -22.10
CA PRO A 363 -4.84 8.36 -22.30
C PRO A 363 -5.07 7.15 -21.36
N THR A 364 -4.46 6.03 -21.69
CA THR A 364 -4.65 4.77 -20.95
C THR A 364 -3.35 4.24 -20.33
N THR A 365 -3.42 3.74 -19.10
CA THR A 365 -2.32 2.98 -18.47
C THR A 365 -2.32 1.54 -18.99
N GLU A 366 -1.12 0.99 -19.21
CA GLU A 366 -0.92 -0.40 -19.62
C GLU A 366 -0.74 -1.33 -18.42
N PHE A 367 -1.38 -2.49 -18.46
CA PHE A 367 -1.36 -3.53 -17.44
C PHE A 367 -0.83 -4.85 -18.01
N TYR A 368 -0.27 -5.68 -17.12
CA TYR A 368 0.11 -7.05 -17.43
C TYR A 368 -0.65 -8.02 -16.52
N GLN A 369 -1.08 -9.15 -17.06
CA GLN A 369 -1.84 -10.14 -16.32
C GLN A 369 -0.91 -11.05 -15.52
N THR A 370 -1.22 -11.24 -14.24
CA THR A 370 -0.46 -12.12 -13.35
C THR A 370 -1.21 -13.39 -12.98
N CYS A 371 -2.54 -13.43 -13.12
CA CYS A 371 -3.34 -14.64 -12.88
C CYS A 371 -4.69 -14.59 -13.61
N GLY A 372 -5.28 -15.76 -13.89
CA GLY A 372 -6.69 -15.93 -14.24
C GLY A 372 -6.92 -16.35 -15.70
N ARG A 373 -8.13 -16.06 -16.19
CA ARG A 373 -8.58 -16.34 -17.56
C ARG A 373 -8.29 -15.15 -18.47
N ARG A 374 -8.42 -15.34 -19.78
CA ARG A 374 -8.33 -14.24 -20.75
C ARG A 374 -9.36 -13.15 -20.40
N LEU A 375 -8.90 -11.92 -20.26
CA LEU A 375 -9.74 -10.76 -19.97
C LEU A 375 -10.36 -10.21 -21.26
N GLN A 376 -11.49 -9.51 -21.13
CA GLN A 376 -12.22 -8.90 -22.23
C GLN A 376 -12.45 -7.41 -21.95
N ASN A 377 -12.72 -6.65 -23.01
CA ASN A 377 -13.14 -5.26 -22.89
C ASN A 377 -14.44 -5.17 -22.08
N GLY A 378 -14.60 -4.11 -21.28
CA GLY A 378 -15.77 -3.91 -20.43
C GLY A 378 -15.73 -4.62 -19.08
N TYR A 379 -14.79 -5.54 -18.83
CA TYR A 379 -14.57 -6.06 -17.48
C TYR A 379 -14.17 -4.95 -16.52
N LEU A 380 -14.66 -5.02 -15.27
CA LEU A 380 -14.41 -4.02 -14.24
C LEU A 380 -13.07 -4.32 -13.55
N LEU A 381 -12.12 -3.39 -13.62
CA LEU A 381 -10.93 -3.37 -12.79
C LEU A 381 -11.22 -2.66 -11.46
N GLN A 382 -10.87 -3.31 -10.36
CA GLN A 382 -10.85 -2.68 -9.04
C GLN A 382 -9.44 -2.77 -8.44
N GLN A 383 -8.93 -1.65 -7.94
CA GLN A 383 -7.67 -1.59 -7.20
C GLN A 383 -7.75 -2.49 -5.96
N ARG A 384 -6.78 -3.39 -5.83
CA ARG A 384 -6.65 -4.35 -4.72
C ARG A 384 -5.18 -4.43 -4.32
N ASN A 385 -4.64 -3.31 -3.84
CA ASN A 385 -3.26 -3.21 -3.35
C ASN A 385 -2.91 -4.38 -2.41
N ASP A 386 -1.64 -4.78 -2.41
CA ASP A 386 -1.07 -5.77 -1.50
C ASP A 386 0.12 -5.23 -0.72
N PHE A 387 0.54 -5.96 0.31
CA PHE A 387 1.83 -5.71 0.96
C PHE A 387 2.99 -5.91 -0.03
N GLY A 388 2.82 -6.83 -1.00
CA GLY A 388 3.82 -7.10 -2.03
C GLY A 388 4.93 -8.03 -1.54
N GLY A 389 4.70 -8.71 -0.43
CA GLY A 389 5.58 -9.75 0.11
C GLY A 389 5.16 -11.13 -0.39
N GLU A 390 6.12 -11.99 -0.72
CA GLU A 390 5.89 -13.37 -1.13
C GLU A 390 6.78 -14.31 -0.33
N LEU A 391 6.18 -15.24 0.42
CA LEU A 391 6.89 -16.26 1.19
C LEU A 391 6.94 -17.55 0.37
N SER A 392 8.15 -18.04 0.12
CA SER A 392 8.41 -19.32 -0.52
C SER A 392 8.94 -20.31 0.52
N ALA A 393 8.44 -21.53 0.49
CA ALA A 393 8.94 -22.65 1.28
C ALA A 393 9.06 -23.89 0.38
N GLY A 394 10.16 -24.62 0.48
CA GLY A 394 10.43 -25.76 -0.39
C GLY A 394 11.61 -26.60 0.06
N TYR A 395 12.05 -27.46 -0.83
CA TYR A 395 13.19 -28.33 -0.65
C TYR A 395 14.13 -28.20 -1.85
N GLU A 396 15.42 -28.03 -1.58
CA GLU A 396 16.49 -28.04 -2.59
C GLU A 396 17.10 -29.46 -2.68
N ILE A 397 17.45 -29.88 -3.88
CA ILE A 397 18.05 -31.18 -4.18
C ILE A 397 19.23 -30.96 -5.12
N GLY A 398 20.37 -31.61 -4.89
CA GLY A 398 21.57 -31.48 -5.71
C GLY A 398 22.81 -31.42 -4.83
N GLU A 399 23.80 -30.63 -5.22
CA GLU A 399 25.00 -30.41 -4.42
C GLU A 399 24.64 -29.73 -3.09
N ILE A 400 23.85 -28.67 -3.20
CA ILE A 400 23.23 -28.02 -2.05
C ILE A 400 21.76 -28.39 -2.00
N GLY A 401 21.33 -29.01 -0.89
CA GLY A 401 19.97 -29.48 -0.69
C GLY A 401 19.35 -29.09 0.65
N GLY A 402 18.25 -29.74 1.02
CA GLY A 402 17.60 -29.52 2.32
C GLY A 402 16.44 -28.52 2.28
N ILE A 403 15.94 -28.13 3.45
CA ILE A 403 14.80 -27.21 3.55
C ILE A 403 15.22 -25.80 3.13
N TYR A 404 14.32 -25.12 2.43
CA TYR A 404 14.56 -23.80 1.88
C TYR A 404 13.38 -22.88 2.16
N GLY A 405 13.68 -21.66 2.59
CA GLY A 405 12.72 -20.58 2.81
C GLY A 405 13.21 -19.28 2.18
N ARG A 406 12.30 -18.50 1.62
CA ARG A 406 12.63 -17.20 1.01
C ARG A 406 11.49 -16.21 1.14
N LEU A 407 11.81 -14.97 1.48
CA LEU A 407 10.89 -13.84 1.47
C LEU A 407 11.30 -12.88 0.34
N ASP A 408 10.42 -12.71 -0.65
CA ASP A 408 10.56 -11.73 -1.72
C ASP A 408 9.70 -10.50 -1.42
N LEU A 409 10.28 -9.30 -1.53
CA LEU A 409 9.60 -8.01 -1.44
C LEU A 409 9.56 -7.35 -2.81
N ARG A 410 8.36 -7.07 -3.30
CA ARG A 410 8.15 -6.44 -4.61
C ARG A 410 8.47 -4.96 -4.56
N MET A 411 9.40 -4.54 -5.41
CA MET A 411 9.97 -3.19 -5.40
C MET A 411 9.34 -2.23 -6.42
N GLY A 412 8.46 -2.73 -7.29
CA GLY A 412 7.93 -1.95 -8.43
C GLY A 412 7.31 -0.61 -8.03
N ARG A 413 6.60 -0.54 -6.90
CA ARG A 413 5.97 0.71 -6.43
C ARG A 413 6.95 1.80 -6.00
N TYR A 414 8.18 1.42 -5.63
CA TYR A 414 9.20 2.32 -5.10
C TYR A 414 10.22 2.74 -6.15
N VAL A 415 10.65 1.78 -7.00
CA VAL A 415 11.72 2.04 -7.98
C VAL A 415 11.20 2.13 -9.42
N GLY A 416 9.90 1.95 -9.64
CA GLY A 416 9.28 2.06 -10.97
C GLY A 416 9.59 0.87 -11.91
N VAL A 417 10.26 -0.17 -11.43
CA VAL A 417 10.64 -1.34 -12.24
C VAL A 417 9.65 -2.49 -12.02
N LYS A 418 8.92 -2.84 -13.09
CA LYS A 418 7.95 -3.95 -13.11
C LYS A 418 8.53 -5.26 -12.58
N ALA A 419 7.85 -5.92 -11.64
CA ALA A 419 8.20 -7.24 -11.11
C ALA A 419 9.68 -7.39 -10.70
N LEU A 420 10.27 -6.34 -10.13
CA LEU A 420 11.55 -6.43 -9.44
C LEU A 420 11.31 -6.82 -7.99
N PHE A 421 12.14 -7.72 -7.47
CA PHE A 421 12.06 -8.18 -6.09
C PHE A 421 13.42 -8.05 -5.42
N LEU A 422 13.41 -7.57 -4.17
CA LEU A 422 14.48 -7.78 -3.22
C LEU A 422 14.13 -9.02 -2.40
N TYR A 423 15.05 -9.94 -2.18
CA TYR A 423 14.76 -11.14 -1.40
C TYR A 423 15.80 -11.40 -0.32
N ILE A 424 15.33 -12.06 0.74
CA ILE A 424 16.16 -12.75 1.71
C ILE A 424 15.80 -14.24 1.70
N GLU A 425 16.77 -15.10 1.92
CA GLU A 425 16.58 -16.55 1.94
C GLU A 425 17.34 -17.20 3.09
N GLY A 426 16.87 -18.38 3.46
CA GLY A 426 17.49 -19.24 4.45
C GLY A 426 17.33 -20.70 4.06
N GLY A 427 18.33 -21.50 4.37
CA GLY A 427 18.33 -22.93 4.09
C GLY A 427 18.95 -23.72 5.22
N TYR A 428 18.53 -24.97 5.38
CA TYR A 428 19.12 -25.89 6.33
C TYR A 428 19.23 -27.29 5.75
N GLU A 429 20.38 -27.91 5.97
CA GLU A 429 20.68 -29.23 5.46
C GLU A 429 21.51 -30.03 6.47
N SER A 430 21.19 -31.32 6.58
CA SER A 430 22.05 -32.27 7.26
C SER A 430 22.61 -33.25 6.23
N LYS A 431 23.94 -33.27 6.09
CA LYS A 431 24.64 -34.12 5.12
C LYS A 431 25.75 -34.88 5.85
N ALA A 432 25.83 -36.18 5.60
CA ALA A 432 26.87 -37.04 6.16
C ALA A 432 28.10 -37.02 5.25
N TYR A 433 29.27 -36.80 5.85
CA TYR A 433 30.57 -36.98 5.20
C TYR A 433 31.31 -38.05 5.99
N ASN A 434 31.60 -39.17 5.33
CA ASN A 434 32.13 -40.37 5.98
C ASN A 434 31.25 -40.80 7.17
N THR A 435 31.79 -40.84 8.39
CA THR A 435 31.05 -41.22 9.61
C THR A 435 30.52 -40.02 10.40
N VAL A 436 30.70 -38.79 9.92
CA VAL A 436 30.33 -37.57 10.65
C VAL A 436 29.19 -36.86 9.92
N THR A 437 28.14 -36.51 10.67
CA THR A 437 27.00 -35.74 10.13
C THR A 437 27.18 -34.26 10.42
N PHE A 438 27.16 -33.46 9.37
CA PHE A 438 27.30 -32.01 9.46
C PHE A 438 25.93 -31.35 9.27
N LYS A 439 25.79 -30.15 9.85
CA LYS A 439 24.55 -29.37 9.83
C LYS A 439 24.86 -28.00 9.25
N PHE A 440 24.45 -27.80 8.00
CA PHE A 440 24.68 -26.58 7.27
C PHE A 440 23.50 -25.64 7.44
N THR A 441 23.79 -24.40 7.81
CA THR A 441 22.81 -23.32 7.84
C THR A 441 23.22 -22.27 6.84
N ARG A 442 22.29 -21.87 5.98
CA ARG A 442 22.50 -20.86 4.95
C ARG A 442 21.59 -19.68 5.21
N TYR A 443 22.09 -18.48 4.97
CA TYR A 443 21.27 -17.28 4.87
C TYR A 443 21.89 -16.35 3.84
N GLY A 444 21.03 -15.67 3.09
CA GLY A 444 21.48 -14.82 2.00
C GLY A 444 20.40 -13.84 1.56
N GLY A 445 20.75 -13.04 0.57
CA GLY A 445 19.82 -12.10 -0.05
C GLY A 445 20.28 -11.68 -1.43
N GLY A 446 19.36 -11.10 -2.18
CA GLY A 446 19.64 -10.74 -3.56
C GLY A 446 18.48 -10.07 -4.27
N LEU A 447 18.59 -10.02 -5.59
CA LEU A 447 17.60 -9.44 -6.47
C LEU A 447 17.02 -10.51 -7.39
N ALA A 448 15.74 -10.35 -7.70
CA ALA A 448 15.06 -11.21 -8.66
C ALA A 448 14.16 -10.41 -9.59
N LYS A 449 13.95 -10.95 -10.79
CA LYS A 449 13.16 -10.31 -11.84
C LYS A 449 12.09 -11.25 -12.35
N GLY A 450 10.83 -10.92 -12.12
CA GLY A 450 9.70 -11.66 -12.65
C GLY A 450 9.45 -11.37 -14.13
N LEU A 451 9.34 -12.43 -14.92
CA LEU A 451 9.00 -12.41 -16.34
C LEU A 451 7.73 -13.27 -16.53
N GLN A 452 6.61 -12.62 -16.83
CA GLN A 452 5.36 -13.35 -17.10
C GLN A 452 5.45 -14.02 -18.46
N LEU A 453 5.59 -15.35 -18.47
CA LEU A 453 5.61 -16.15 -19.70
C LEU A 453 4.19 -16.35 -20.24
N THR A 454 3.25 -16.56 -19.32
CA THR A 454 1.81 -16.65 -19.62
C THR A 454 1.03 -15.92 -18.53
N ARG A 455 -0.28 -15.82 -18.67
CA ARG A 455 -1.18 -15.27 -17.64
C ARG A 455 -1.17 -16.03 -16.32
N ASN A 456 -0.62 -17.26 -16.26
CA ASN A 456 -0.60 -18.09 -15.05
C ASN A 456 0.79 -18.66 -14.72
N SER A 457 1.85 -18.18 -15.38
CA SER A 457 3.20 -18.68 -15.15
C SER A 457 4.24 -17.56 -15.24
N GLU A 458 5.11 -17.51 -14.23
CA GLU A 458 6.17 -16.52 -14.09
C GLU A 458 7.54 -17.21 -14.03
N LEU A 459 8.45 -16.83 -14.93
CA LEU A 459 9.86 -17.18 -14.80
C LEU A 459 10.56 -16.07 -13.99
N ARG A 460 11.31 -16.45 -12.97
CA ARG A 460 11.98 -15.52 -12.07
C ARG A 460 13.47 -15.84 -11.98
N PRO A 461 14.30 -15.32 -12.90
CA PRO A 461 15.74 -15.26 -12.70
C PRO A 461 16.08 -14.47 -11.44
N TYR A 462 17.14 -14.89 -10.74
CA TYR A 462 17.62 -14.28 -9.52
C TYR A 462 19.15 -14.39 -9.40
N VAL A 463 19.73 -13.44 -8.67
CA VAL A 463 21.13 -13.45 -8.26
C VAL A 463 21.23 -12.95 -6.82
N GLY A 464 22.15 -13.51 -6.05
CA GLY A 464 22.33 -13.15 -4.66
C GLY A 464 23.66 -13.61 -4.09
N LEU A 465 23.89 -13.18 -2.86
CA LEU A 465 25.06 -13.51 -2.06
C LEU A 465 24.61 -13.91 -0.66
N GLY A 466 25.38 -14.76 0.00
CA GLY A 466 25.05 -15.21 1.33
C GLY A 466 26.20 -15.90 2.03
N LEU A 467 25.94 -16.34 3.26
CA LEU A 467 26.86 -17.09 4.09
C LEU A 467 26.30 -18.48 4.32
N GLU A 468 27.18 -19.47 4.24
CA GLU A 468 26.93 -20.81 4.73
C GLU A 468 27.81 -21.09 5.94
N GLU A 469 27.23 -21.70 6.96
CA GLU A 469 27.91 -22.02 8.21
C GLU A 469 27.68 -23.47 8.59
N THR A 470 28.70 -24.10 9.17
CA THR A 470 28.63 -25.42 9.78
C THR A 470 29.57 -25.49 10.99
N LYS A 471 29.51 -26.59 11.74
CA LYS A 471 30.52 -26.92 12.75
C LYS A 471 31.27 -28.15 12.29
N ASN A 472 32.59 -28.10 12.36
CA ASN A 472 33.41 -29.24 12.01
C ASN A 472 33.33 -30.36 13.08
N ALA A 473 34.00 -31.49 12.86
CA ALA A 473 34.00 -32.62 13.80
C ALA A 473 34.48 -32.22 15.22
N SER A 474 35.40 -31.24 15.31
CA SER A 474 35.92 -30.68 16.56
C SER A 474 35.04 -29.57 17.16
N GLN A 475 33.82 -29.39 16.67
CA GLN A 475 32.86 -28.36 17.09
C GLN A 475 33.29 -26.91 16.81
N VAL A 476 34.33 -26.70 15.99
CA VAL A 476 34.76 -25.37 15.55
C VAL A 476 33.81 -24.87 14.46
N LYS A 477 33.33 -23.64 14.61
CA LYS A 477 32.46 -22.99 13.62
C LYS A 477 33.28 -22.64 12.37
N GLN A 478 32.78 -23.05 11.22
CA GLN A 478 33.36 -22.72 9.92
C GLN A 478 32.28 -22.07 9.04
N SER A 479 32.70 -21.15 8.19
CA SER A 479 31.82 -20.43 7.28
C SER A 479 32.47 -20.17 5.93
N THR A 480 31.63 -19.97 4.91
CA THR A 480 32.03 -19.51 3.59
C THR A 480 31.05 -18.47 3.07
N LEU A 481 31.54 -17.55 2.24
CA LEU A 481 30.70 -16.70 1.42
C LEU A 481 30.32 -17.48 0.15
N TYR A 482 29.06 -17.41 -0.27
CA TYR A 482 28.63 -17.94 -1.55
C TYR A 482 27.99 -16.86 -2.44
N PHE A 483 28.17 -17.02 -3.73
CA PHE A 483 27.35 -16.40 -4.77
C PHE A 483 26.34 -17.42 -5.29
N LYS A 484 25.08 -16.99 -5.48
CA LYS A 484 24.00 -17.83 -6.00
C LYS A 484 23.34 -17.17 -7.19
N GLY A 485 23.21 -17.89 -8.29
CA GLY A 485 22.45 -17.47 -9.46
C GLY A 485 21.50 -18.56 -9.92
N GLY A 486 20.33 -18.22 -10.44
CA GLY A 486 19.37 -19.23 -10.88
C GLY A 486 18.08 -18.67 -11.44
N ALA A 487 17.10 -19.55 -11.64
CA ALA A 487 15.76 -19.17 -12.06
C ALA A 487 14.69 -20.10 -11.48
N ASN A 488 13.58 -19.50 -11.04
CA ASN A 488 12.40 -20.22 -10.54
C ASN A 488 11.23 -20.03 -11.50
N LEU A 489 10.60 -21.10 -11.94
CA LEU A 489 9.31 -21.09 -12.61
C LEU A 489 8.19 -21.25 -11.57
N GLY A 490 7.31 -20.26 -11.49
CA GLY A 490 6.09 -20.32 -10.70
C GLY A 490 4.86 -20.57 -11.56
N ILE A 491 3.99 -21.48 -11.14
CA ILE A 491 2.68 -21.76 -11.77
C ILE A 491 1.59 -21.44 -10.76
N ASN A 492 0.66 -20.55 -11.12
CA ASN A 492 -0.42 -20.15 -10.23
C ASN A 492 -1.46 -21.26 -10.05
N ILE A 493 -1.72 -21.64 -8.80
CA ILE A 493 -2.93 -22.38 -8.41
C ILE A 493 -4.06 -21.38 -8.14
N LYS A 494 -3.72 -20.30 -7.43
CA LYS A 494 -4.56 -19.13 -7.17
C LYS A 494 -3.73 -17.88 -7.41
N HIS A 495 -4.37 -16.71 -7.40
CA HIS A 495 -3.68 -15.44 -7.62
C HIS A 495 -2.56 -15.14 -6.59
N ASN A 496 -2.63 -15.74 -5.41
CA ASN A 496 -1.69 -15.57 -4.31
C ASN A 496 -1.00 -16.89 -3.90
N VAL A 497 -1.17 -17.99 -4.65
CA VAL A 497 -0.55 -19.29 -4.34
C VAL A 497 0.01 -19.89 -5.61
N GLN A 498 1.31 -20.18 -5.61
CA GLN A 498 2.04 -20.77 -6.73
C GLN A 498 2.73 -22.07 -6.31
N LEU A 499 2.75 -23.05 -7.21
CA LEU A 499 3.77 -24.09 -7.19
C LEU A 499 5.03 -23.52 -7.83
N ILE A 500 6.18 -23.75 -7.21
CA ILE A 500 7.46 -23.29 -7.73
C ILE A 500 8.39 -24.47 -7.98
N GLY A 501 9.06 -24.44 -9.12
CA GLY A 501 10.18 -25.31 -9.46
C GLY A 501 11.31 -24.46 -10.01
N GLY A 502 12.56 -24.78 -9.71
CA GLY A 502 13.67 -23.93 -10.15
C GLY A 502 15.00 -24.63 -10.15
N VAL A 503 15.98 -23.96 -10.75
CA VAL A 503 17.38 -24.36 -10.72
C VAL A 503 18.21 -23.22 -10.16
N GLY A 504 19.20 -23.55 -9.35
CA GLY A 504 20.17 -22.62 -8.78
C GLY A 504 21.58 -23.17 -8.91
N TYR A 505 22.56 -22.30 -9.05
CA TYR A 505 23.97 -22.61 -9.05
C TYR A 505 24.65 -21.84 -7.92
N TYR A 506 25.39 -22.56 -7.09
CA TYR A 506 26.15 -22.02 -5.98
C TYR A 506 27.63 -22.00 -6.33
N MET A 507 28.28 -20.89 -6.02
CA MET A 507 29.73 -20.74 -6.05
C MET A 507 30.17 -20.37 -4.65
N THR A 508 30.83 -21.29 -3.94
CA THR A 508 31.37 -21.07 -2.60
C THR A 508 32.81 -20.57 -2.67
N GLY A 509 33.23 -19.80 -1.67
CA GLY A 509 34.62 -19.42 -1.50
C GLY A 509 35.33 -20.27 -0.45
N ASP A 510 36.45 -19.76 0.06
CA ASP A 510 37.25 -20.44 1.07
C ASP A 510 36.52 -20.68 2.39
N THR A 511 36.84 -21.81 3.02
CA THR A 511 36.43 -22.18 4.38
C THR A 511 37.23 -21.38 5.39
N LYS A 512 36.54 -20.61 6.22
CA LYS A 512 37.15 -19.80 7.29
C LYS A 512 36.54 -20.12 8.65
N ASP A 513 37.36 -20.17 9.69
CA ASP A 513 36.86 -20.20 11.08
C ASP A 513 36.67 -18.79 11.66
N GLU A 514 36.31 -18.73 12.94
CA GLU A 514 36.09 -17.47 13.68
C GLU A 514 37.35 -16.60 13.83
N ASN A 515 38.53 -17.16 13.64
CA ASN A 515 39.82 -16.48 13.69
C ASN A 515 40.37 -16.14 12.29
N ASP A 516 39.52 -16.25 11.25
CA ASP A 516 39.86 -16.03 9.83
C ASP A 516 40.93 -17.00 9.30
N VAL A 517 41.13 -18.15 9.95
CA VAL A 517 42.04 -19.20 9.47
C VAL A 517 41.37 -19.92 8.30
N SER A 518 42.06 -19.98 7.16
CA SER A 518 41.58 -20.68 5.97
C SER A 518 41.89 -22.17 6.02
N TYR A 519 40.90 -23.01 5.71
CA TYR A 519 41.02 -24.47 5.61
C TYR A 519 40.97 -24.98 4.16
N GLY A 520 41.04 -24.07 3.17
CA GLY A 520 40.90 -24.36 1.76
C GLY A 520 39.48 -24.15 1.23
N ASP A 521 39.28 -24.43 -0.06
CA ASP A 521 38.00 -24.23 -0.74
C ASP A 521 36.87 -25.03 -0.09
N TRP A 522 35.70 -24.42 0.06
CA TRP A 522 34.57 -25.02 0.79
C TRP A 522 34.08 -26.33 0.17
N ASP A 523 34.08 -26.41 -1.17
CA ASP A 523 33.69 -27.62 -1.91
C ASP A 523 34.72 -28.74 -1.76
N THR A 524 35.98 -28.40 -1.49
CA THR A 524 37.04 -29.39 -1.22
C THR A 524 36.96 -29.92 0.22
N VAL A 525 36.66 -29.04 1.18
CA VAL A 525 36.50 -29.43 2.61
C VAL A 525 35.22 -30.24 2.81
N TYR A 526 34.16 -29.84 2.11
CA TYR A 526 32.85 -30.47 2.13
C TYR A 526 32.44 -30.78 0.69
N ASP A 527 32.63 -32.03 0.26
CA ASP A 527 32.39 -32.46 -1.11
C ASP A 527 30.94 -32.20 -1.58
N GLY A 528 30.80 -31.56 -2.75
CA GLY A 528 29.51 -31.21 -3.30
C GLY A 528 28.79 -30.15 -2.49
N ARG A 529 29.46 -29.04 -2.19
CA ARG A 529 28.91 -27.80 -1.62
C ARG A 529 29.03 -26.61 -2.56
N SER A 530 29.48 -26.82 -3.79
CA SER A 530 29.42 -25.89 -4.89
C SER A 530 28.73 -26.56 -6.08
N GLY A 531 28.00 -25.81 -6.90
CA GLY A 531 27.35 -26.34 -8.09
C GLY A 531 25.82 -26.28 -8.10
N MET A 532 25.20 -27.19 -8.86
CA MET A 532 23.78 -27.13 -9.19
C MET A 532 22.87 -27.62 -8.06
N SER A 533 21.72 -26.97 -7.95
CA SER A 533 20.60 -27.31 -7.07
C SER A 533 19.28 -27.15 -7.82
N ILE A 534 18.32 -27.99 -7.48
CA ILE A 534 16.95 -27.97 -7.99
C ILE A 534 16.03 -27.69 -6.81
N LEU A 535 15.20 -26.68 -6.95
CA LEU A 535 14.20 -26.29 -5.95
C LEU A 535 12.83 -26.80 -6.37
N ALA A 536 12.07 -27.36 -5.43
CA ALA A 536 10.63 -27.55 -5.55
C ALA A 536 9.92 -27.04 -4.29
N GLY A 537 8.80 -26.34 -4.45
CA GLY A 537 8.09 -25.78 -3.29
C GLY A 537 6.80 -25.06 -3.62
N ILE A 538 6.35 -24.27 -2.65
CA ILE A 538 5.15 -23.43 -2.72
C ILE A 538 5.53 -21.99 -2.43
N ARG A 539 4.90 -21.04 -3.11
CA ARG A 539 4.98 -19.61 -2.82
C ARG A 539 3.60 -19.03 -2.51
N ILE A 540 3.51 -18.24 -1.45
CA ILE A 540 2.30 -17.54 -1.02
C ILE A 540 2.56 -16.03 -1.02
N GLY A 541 1.70 -15.26 -1.69
CA GLY A 541 1.76 -13.80 -1.74
C GLY A 541 0.78 -13.13 -0.76
N PHE A 542 1.19 -11.99 -0.21
CA PHE A 542 0.44 -11.19 0.78
C PHE A 542 0.24 -9.75 0.31
#